data_AF-A0A2G9YII0-F1
#
_entry.id   AF-A0A2G9YII0-F1
#
_cell.length_a   1.000
_cell.length_b   1.000
_cell.length_c   1.000
_cell.angle_alpha   90.00
_cell.angle_beta   90.00
_cell.angle_gamma   90.00
#
_symmetry.space_group_name_H-M   'P 1'
#
loop_
_entity.id
_entity.type
_entity.pdbx_description
1 polymer ?
#
loop_
_entity_poly.entity_id
_entity_poly.type
_entity_poly.pdbx_seq_one_letter_code
_entity_poly.pdbx_strand_id
1 'polypeptide(L)' 'MAKTLISPAEISKIHSISYQTVNYYTNLGLLMVKKRNANNRLYNARQVSACLKKVTKLKSQGYSLKLICDLLRKG' A
#
# COMPACT_ATOMS: atom_id res chain seq x y z
N MET A 1 -19.91 2.60 9.55
CA MET A 1 -19.58 2.13 8.17
C MET A 1 -18.10 2.40 7.91
N ALA A 2 -17.31 1.38 7.57
CA ALA A 2 -15.87 1.57 7.34
C ALA A 2 -15.65 2.33 6.01
N LYS A 3 -14.87 3.41 6.06
CA LYS A 3 -14.57 4.26 4.90
C LYS A 3 -13.89 3.42 3.81
N THR A 4 -14.49 3.34 2.62
CA THR A 4 -13.98 2.53 1.51
C THR A 4 -12.70 3.10 0.90
N LEU A 5 -12.54 4.43 0.94
CA LEU A 5 -11.41 5.15 0.38
C LEU A 5 -10.63 5.90 1.47
N ILE A 6 -9.32 5.67 1.53
CA ILE A 6 -8.42 6.28 2.52
C ILE A 6 -7.30 7.04 1.84
N SER A 7 -6.85 8.12 2.48
CA SER A 7 -5.70 8.95 2.07
C SER A 7 -4.37 8.32 2.50
N PRO A 8 -3.21 8.77 1.95
CA PRO A 8 -1.92 8.27 2.40
C PRO A 8 -1.65 8.54 3.89
N ALA A 9 -2.18 9.64 4.44
CA ALA A 9 -2.09 9.96 5.86
C ALA A 9 -2.88 8.96 6.72
N GLU A 10 -4.08 8.56 6.28
CA GLU A 10 -4.86 7.51 6.94
C GLU A 10 -4.14 6.15 6.86
N ILE A 11 -3.54 5.80 5.71
CA ILE A 11 -2.75 4.55 5.57
C ILE A 11 -1.60 4.54 6.57
N SER A 12 -0.86 5.65 6.65
CA SER A 12 0.27 5.80 7.57
C SER A 12 -0.13 5.57 9.03
N LYS A 13 -1.26 6.16 9.46
CA LYS A 13 -1.81 5.97 10.81
C LYS A 13 -2.33 4.57 11.07
N ILE A 14 -3.09 3.99 10.14
CA ILE A 14 -3.74 2.67 10.33
C ILE A 14 -2.71 1.54 10.36
N HIS A 15 -1.67 1.63 9.54
CA HIS A 15 -0.67 0.58 9.36
C HIS A 15 0.67 0.87 10.05
N SER A 16 0.77 1.98 10.79
CA SER A 16 1.99 2.42 11.49
C SER A 16 3.23 2.42 10.58
N ILE A 17 3.07 2.89 9.34
CA ILE A 17 4.17 3.06 8.37
C ILE A 17 4.36 4.54 8.06
N SER A 18 5.60 4.92 7.74
CA SER A 18 5.90 6.32 7.41
C SER A 18 5.20 6.75 6.11
N TYR A 19 4.87 8.04 6.00
CA TYR A 19 4.31 8.61 4.78
C TYR A 19 5.23 8.38 3.58
N GLN A 20 6.56 8.42 3.79
CA GLN A 20 7.56 8.08 2.78
C GLN A 20 7.42 6.64 2.31
N THR A 21 7.15 5.69 3.21
CA THR A 21 6.91 4.27 2.85
C THR A 21 5.66 4.13 2.00
N VAL A 22 4.57 4.84 2.34
CA VAL A 22 3.34 4.86 1.53
C VAL A 22 3.63 5.39 0.13
N ASN A 23 4.36 6.50 0.02
CA ASN A 23 4.77 7.06 -1.27
C ASN A 23 5.63 6.09 -2.07
N TYR A 24 6.62 5.49 -1.42
CA TYR A 24 7.53 4.56 -2.05
C TYR A 24 6.79 3.33 -2.58
N TYR A 25 5.91 2.72 -1.78
CA TYR A 25 5.10 1.60 -2.24
C TYR A 25 4.09 1.99 -3.33
N THR A 26 3.60 3.23 -3.33
CA THR A 26 2.78 3.76 -4.43
C THR A 26 3.59 3.86 -5.72
N ASN A 27 4.81 4.42 -5.65
CA ASN A 27 5.70 4.59 -6.81
C ASN A 27 6.19 3.25 -7.37
N LEU A 28 6.35 2.23 -6.51
CA LEU A 28 6.66 0.86 -6.91
C LEU A 28 5.46 0.13 -7.54
N GLY A 29 4.26 0.72 -7.50
CA GLY A 29 3.03 0.12 -8.02
C GLY A 29 2.38 -0.90 -7.08
N LEU A 30 2.87 -1.06 -5.85
CA LEU A 30 2.27 -1.94 -4.83
C LEU A 30 0.94 -1.37 -4.31
N LEU A 31 0.87 -0.05 -4.10
CA LEU A 31 -0.36 0.63 -3.69
C LEU A 31 -0.99 1.35 -4.88
N MET A 32 -2.12 0.83 -5.36
CA MET A 32 -2.83 1.42 -6.49
C MET A 32 -3.74 2.56 -6.05
N VAL A 33 -3.52 3.74 -6.62
CA VAL A 33 -4.42 4.89 -6.47
C VAL A 33 -5.74 4.57 -7.16
N LYS A 34 -6.86 4.64 -6.42
CA LYS A 34 -8.20 4.38 -6.97
C LYS A 34 -8.90 5.62 -7.44
N LYS A 35 -8.71 6.74 -6.75
CA LYS A 35 -9.27 8.03 -7.14
C LYS A 35 -8.28 9.12 -6.81
N ARG A 36 -8.26 10.16 -7.62
CA ARG A 36 -7.64 11.44 -7.27
C ARG A 36 -8.78 12.43 -7.04
N ASN A 37 -8.74 13.12 -5.90
CA ASN A 37 -9.62 14.26 -5.66
C ASN A 37 -8.72 15.49 -5.57
N ALA A 38 -8.74 16.31 -6.63
CA ALA A 38 -7.70 17.32 -6.89
C ALA A 38 -6.29 16.70 -6.74
N ASN A 39 -5.50 17.19 -5.77
CA ASN A 39 -4.14 16.73 -5.49
C ASN A 39 -4.07 15.55 -4.49
N ASN A 40 -5.20 15.13 -3.90
CA ASN A 40 -5.23 14.07 -2.92
C ASN A 40 -5.47 12.70 -3.58
N ARG A 41 -4.55 11.77 -3.34
CA ARG A 41 -4.67 10.37 -3.74
C ARG A 41 -5.55 9.64 -2.74
N LEU A 42 -6.47 8.82 -3.25
CA LEU A 42 -7.32 7.95 -2.44
C LEU A 42 -7.13 6.50 -2.87
N TYR A 43 -7.08 5.62 -1.89
CA TYR A 43 -6.83 4.19 -2.05
C TYR A 43 -7.98 3.39 -1.46
N ASN A 44 -8.26 2.23 -2.03
CA ASN A 44 -9.22 1.32 -1.40
C ASN A 44 -8.61 0.71 -0.13
N ALA A 45 -9.25 0.92 1.02
CA ALA A 45 -8.73 0.50 2.32
C ALA A 45 -8.49 -1.02 2.41
N ARG A 46 -9.42 -1.82 1.86
CA ARG A 46 -9.32 -3.30 1.88
C ARG A 46 -8.13 -3.76 1.03
N GLN A 47 -7.93 -3.17 -0.15
CA GLN A 47 -6.83 -3.54 -1.03
C GLN A 47 -5.47 -3.15 -0.44
N VAL A 48 -5.36 -1.96 0.15
CA VAL A 48 -4.13 -1.52 0.85
C VAL A 48 -3.79 -2.49 1.98
N SER A 49 -4.76 -2.82 2.83
CA SER A 49 -4.55 -3.73 3.96
C SER A 49 -4.12 -5.13 3.50
N ALA A 50 -4.78 -5.68 2.47
CA ALA A 50 -4.39 -6.96 1.89
C ALA A 50 -2.98 -6.94 1.30
N CYS A 51 -2.62 -5.89 0.56
CA CYS A 51 -1.28 -5.73 -0.01
C CYS A 51 -0.21 -5.63 1.09
N LEU A 52 -0.41 -4.77 2.10
CA LEU A 52 0.55 -4.59 3.18
C LEU A 52 0.73 -5.86 4.00
N LYS A 53 -0.33 -6.61 4.28
CA LYS A 53 -0.23 -7.93 4.93
C LYS A 53 0.65 -8.90 4.14
N LYS A 54 0.48 -8.96 2.81
CA LYS A 54 1.32 -9.80 1.94
C LYS A 54 2.78 -9.34 1.95
N VAL A 55 3.02 -8.05 1.82
CA VAL A 55 4.38 -7.47 1.86
C VAL A 55 5.06 -7.79 3.19
N THR A 56 4.38 -7.62 4.32
CA THR A 56 4.92 -7.93 5.65
C THR A 56 5.24 -9.42 5.79
N LYS A 57 4.34 -10.31 5.34
CA LYS A 57 4.57 -11.77 5.38
C LYS A 57 5.78 -12.19 4.54
N LEU A 58 5.91 -11.65 3.33
CA LEU A 58 7.06 -11.96 2.47
C LEU A 58 8.36 -11.38 3.03
N LYS A 59 8.32 -10.16 3.60
CA LYS A 59 9.47 -9.60 4.31
C LYS A 59 9.92 -10.48 5.47
N SER A 60 8.98 -10.99 6.29
CA SER A 60 9.33 -11.89 7.40
C SER A 60 9.89 -13.24 6.95
N GLN A 61 9.66 -13.62 5.69
CA GLN A 61 10.25 -14.82 5.06
C GLN A 61 11.62 -14.54 4.42
N GLY A 62 12.16 -13.32 4.54
CA GLY A 62 13.48 -12.95 4.00
C GLY A 62 13.48 -12.48 2.56
N TYR A 63 12.32 -12.28 1.93
CA TYR A 63 12.28 -11.77 0.55
C TYR A 63 12.68 -10.30 0.50
N SER A 64 13.51 -9.95 -0.49
CA SER A 64 13.83 -8.56 -0.78
C SER A 64 12.61 -7.82 -1.32
N LEU A 65 12.50 -6.51 -1.06
CA LEU A 65 11.35 -5.73 -1.51
C LEU A 65 11.18 -5.76 -3.04
N LYS A 66 12.28 -5.82 -3.80
CA LYS A 66 12.26 -5.94 -5.26
C LYS A 66 11.56 -7.23 -5.70
N LEU A 67 11.93 -8.37 -5.11
CA LEU A 67 11.28 -9.65 -5.38
C LEU A 67 9.81 -9.64 -4.99
N ILE A 68 9.47 -9.02 -3.85
CA ILE A 68 8.08 -8.85 -3.42
C ILE A 68 7.26 -8.07 -4.45
N CYS A 69 7.83 -6.99 -5.02
CA CYS A 69 7.15 -6.22 -6.05
C CYS A 69 6.89 -7.05 -7.31
N ASP A 70 7.88 -7.85 -7.75
CA ASP A 70 7.73 -8.70 -8.93
C ASP A 70 6.68 -9.80 -8.71
N LEU A 71 6.67 -10.41 -7.53
CA LEU A 71 5.68 -11.43 -7.15
C LEU A 71 4.26 -10.87 -7.09
N LEU A 72 4.09 -9.66 -6.55
CA LEU A 72 2.77 -9.04 -6.38
C LEU A 72 2.24 -8.35 -7.64
N ARG A 73 3.10 -8.06 -8.64
CA ARG A 73 2.68 -7.54 -9.96
C ARG A 73 2.23 -8.62 -10.94
N LYS A 74 2.70 -9.87 -10.78
CA LYS A 74 2.42 -10.99 -11.68
C LYS A 74 1.17 -11.80 -11.31
N GLY A 75 0.36 -11.33 -10.36
CA GLY A 75 -0.85 -12.01 -9.88
C GLY A 75 -2.13 -11.24 -10.14
#